data_AF-A0A444U0X0-F1
#
_entry.id   AF-A0A444U0X0-F1
#
_cell.length_a   1.000
_cell.length_b   1.000
_cell.length_c   1.000
_cell.angle_alpha   90.00
_cell.angle_beta   90.00
_cell.angle_gamma   90.00
#
_symmetry.space_group_name_H-M   'P 1'
#
loop_
_entity.id
_entity.type
_entity.pdbx_description
1 polymer ?
#
loop_
_entity_poly.entity_id
_entity_poly.type
_entity_poly.pdbx_seq_one_letter_code
_entity_poly.pdbx_strand_id
1 'polypeptide(L)'
;MTDKTLQLLGRGSSDQNVHADNNLCIAKWMDNKTFYLASSVSGVKEEDNCKRWSRKIKKYIKVKQPEILRQYNNKMGVDMIDRTTFYYSAKARTKKWTVKVIIHILDLSAANAWLQYWQDRCSLRDRKREVLEYIDFKVELAHALIAGRKIERQTARQSSDGSK
;
A
#
# COMPACT_ATOMS: atom_id res chain seq x y z
N MET A 1 -13.72 16.44 22.98
CA MET A 1 -12.94 15.88 24.11
C MET A 1 -11.45 16.23 24.00
N THR A 2 -10.76 16.45 25.13
CA THR A 2 -9.30 16.75 25.16
C THR A 2 -8.47 15.46 25.10
N ASP A 3 -7.19 15.56 24.72
CA ASP A 3 -6.33 14.36 24.61
C ASP A 3 -6.10 13.68 25.95
N LYS A 4 -5.95 14.46 27.02
CA LYS A 4 -5.79 13.92 28.38
C LYS A 4 -7.02 13.11 28.81
N THR A 5 -8.22 13.59 28.51
CA THR A 5 -9.46 12.89 28.85
C THR A 5 -9.64 11.62 28.02
N LEU A 6 -9.30 11.66 26.73
CA LEU A 6 -9.34 10.46 25.88
C LEU A 6 -8.30 9.40 26.29
N GLN A 7 -7.11 9.81 26.72
CA GLN A 7 -6.08 8.91 27.23
C GLN A 7 -6.52 8.19 28.52
N LEU A 8 -7.28 8.87 29.38
CA LEU A 8 -7.84 8.30 30.61
C LEU A 8 -8.91 7.25 30.33
N LEU A 9 -9.75 7.44 29.30
CA LEU A 9 -10.72 6.44 28.85
C LEU A 9 -10.05 5.16 28.33
N GLY A 10 -8.77 5.26 27.96
CA GLY A 10 -7.93 4.12 27.63
C GLY A 10 -7.94 3.78 26.15
N ARG A 11 -7.24 2.69 25.82
CA ARG A 11 -6.96 2.27 24.45
C ARG A 11 -8.23 1.78 23.75
N GLY A 12 -8.48 2.30 22.55
CA GLY A 12 -9.68 2.04 21.76
C GLY A 12 -10.75 3.12 21.90
N SER A 13 -10.58 4.07 22.82
CA SER A 13 -11.49 5.20 22.97
C SER A 13 -11.46 6.10 21.74
N SER A 14 -12.61 6.59 21.35
CA SER A 14 -12.74 7.54 20.25
C SER A 14 -13.70 8.68 20.59
N ASP A 15 -13.50 9.80 19.92
CA ASP A 15 -14.38 10.96 19.96
C ASP A 15 -14.50 11.51 18.54
N GLN A 16 -15.61 12.17 18.21
CA GLN A 16 -15.78 12.81 16.91
C GLN A 16 -16.43 14.18 17.03
N ASN A 17 -16.05 15.05 16.12
CA ASN A 17 -16.76 16.28 15.86
C ASN A 17 -17.13 16.33 14.37
N VAL A 18 -18.39 16.62 14.08
CA VAL A 18 -18.91 16.73 12.71
C VAL A 18 -19.22 18.19 12.47
N HIS A 19 -18.77 18.72 11.34
CA HIS A 19 -19.08 20.08 10.94
C HIS A 19 -20.60 20.25 10.76
N ALA A 20 -21.13 21.46 10.95
CA ALA A 20 -22.55 21.76 10.95
C ALA A 20 -23.26 21.28 9.67
N ASP A 21 -22.58 21.37 8.53
CA ASP A 21 -23.11 20.94 7.23
C ASP A 21 -23.07 19.42 7.02
N ASN A 22 -22.66 18.64 8.02
CA ASN A 22 -22.43 17.19 7.95
C ASN A 22 -21.43 16.73 6.86
N ASN A 23 -20.73 17.65 6.22
CA ASN A 23 -19.82 17.37 5.10
C ASN A 23 -18.42 16.91 5.53
N LEU A 24 -18.06 17.09 6.81
CA LEU A 24 -16.73 16.76 7.32
C LEU A 24 -16.83 16.27 8.77
N CYS A 25 -16.34 15.06 9.00
CA CYS A 25 -16.17 14.47 10.31
C CYS A 25 -14.67 14.44 10.65
N ILE A 26 -14.31 15.00 11.81
CA ILE A 26 -12.99 14.84 12.41
C ILE A 26 -13.13 13.89 13.59
N ALA A 27 -12.49 12.73 13.50
CA ALA A 27 -12.45 11.73 14.53
C ALA A 27 -11.09 11.69 15.22
N LYS A 28 -11.11 11.41 16.51
CA LYS A 28 -9.95 11.20 17.36
C LYS A 28 -10.00 9.78 17.89
N TRP A 29 -8.89 9.05 17.82
CA TRP A 29 -8.81 7.66 18.30
C TRP A 29 -7.55 7.44 19.14
N MET A 30 -7.69 6.79 20.28
CA MET A 30 -6.59 6.51 21.20
C MET A 30 -6.06 5.08 21.04
N ASP A 31 -4.83 4.93 20.56
CA ASP A 31 -4.09 3.66 20.60
C ASP A 31 -2.97 3.72 21.64
N ASN A 32 -1.71 3.52 21.24
CA ASN A 32 -0.56 3.88 22.08
C ASN A 32 -0.35 5.41 22.12
N LYS A 33 -0.82 6.10 21.08
CA LYS A 33 -0.87 7.56 20.93
C LYS A 33 -2.22 7.94 20.33
N THR A 34 -2.60 9.21 20.48
CA THR A 34 -3.79 9.76 19.85
C THR A 34 -3.58 9.94 18.35
N PHE A 35 -4.52 9.46 17.55
CA PHE A 35 -4.59 9.65 16.11
C PHE A 35 -5.78 10.54 15.77
N TYR A 36 -5.60 11.37 14.75
CA TYR A 36 -6.62 12.26 14.21
C TYR A 36 -6.90 11.84 12.78
N LEU A 37 -8.18 11.68 12.46
CA LEU A 37 -8.65 11.32 11.13
C LEU A 37 -9.73 12.31 10.71
N ALA A 38 -9.76 12.65 9.42
CA ALA A 38 -10.80 13.46 8.84
C ALA A 38 -11.40 12.72 7.64
N SER A 39 -12.72 12.72 7.52
CA SER A 39 -13.44 12.09 6.42
C SER A 39 -14.74 12.83 6.16
N SER A 40 -15.13 12.95 4.89
CA SER A 40 -16.43 13.46 4.47
C SER A 40 -17.51 12.39 4.39
N VAL A 41 -17.15 11.12 4.50
CA VAL A 41 -18.04 9.98 4.24
C VAL A 41 -18.36 9.19 5.51
N SER A 42 -17.45 9.16 6.47
CA SER A 42 -17.44 8.15 7.53
C SER A 42 -17.01 8.74 8.86
N GLY A 43 -17.63 8.30 9.94
CA GLY A 43 -17.34 8.75 11.31
C GLY A 43 -16.91 7.60 12.23
N VAL A 44 -17.29 7.73 13.50
CA VAL A 44 -17.05 6.76 14.58
C VAL A 44 -18.17 5.74 14.72
N LYS A 45 -19.35 6.00 14.13
CA LYS A 45 -20.62 5.32 14.43
C LYS A 45 -20.60 3.78 14.32
N GLU A 46 -19.82 3.19 13.43
CA GLU A 46 -19.63 1.74 13.42
C GLU A 46 -18.29 1.36 14.07
N GLU A 47 -18.34 0.96 15.34
CA GLU A 47 -17.17 0.45 16.06
C GLU A 47 -16.95 -1.03 15.74
N ASP A 48 -15.87 -1.34 15.04
CA ASP A 48 -15.39 -2.70 14.85
C ASP A 48 -14.28 -3.02 15.88
N ASN A 49 -13.80 -4.26 15.93
CA ASN A 49 -12.66 -4.65 16.77
C ASN A 49 -11.45 -5.00 15.91
N CYS A 50 -10.33 -4.32 16.15
CA CYS A 50 -9.04 -4.67 15.55
C CYS A 50 -8.13 -5.42 16.53
N LYS A 51 -7.34 -6.36 16.02
CA LYS A 51 -6.26 -7.01 16.78
C LYS A 51 -5.06 -6.07 16.85
N ARG A 52 -4.63 -5.72 18.06
CA ARG A 52 -3.45 -4.87 18.27
C ARG A 52 -2.51 -5.48 19.29
N TRP A 53 -1.21 -5.42 19.03
CA TRP A 53 -0.20 -5.81 20.00
C TRP A 53 -0.17 -4.82 21.17
N SER A 54 -0.21 -5.32 22.41
CA SER A 54 0.02 -4.53 23.62
C SER A 54 1.40 -4.84 24.16
N ARG A 55 2.31 -3.86 24.16
CA ARG A 55 3.65 -4.03 24.76
C ARG A 55 3.59 -4.28 26.26
N LYS A 56 2.59 -3.71 26.95
CA LYS A 56 2.40 -3.86 28.40
C LYS A 56 2.05 -5.31 28.78
N ILE A 57 1.18 -5.94 28.00
CA ILE A 57 0.66 -7.29 28.28
C ILE A 57 1.41 -8.38 27.48
N LYS A 58 2.26 -7.96 26.52
CA LYS A 58 2.99 -8.81 25.56
C LYS A 58 2.08 -9.81 24.83
N LYS A 59 0.87 -9.36 24.50
CA LYS A 59 -0.15 -10.16 23.80
C LYS A 59 -0.96 -9.29 22.84
N TYR A 60 -1.59 -9.92 21.87
CA TYR A 60 -2.60 -9.29 21.03
C TYR A 60 -3.90 -9.11 21.82
N ILE A 61 -4.41 -7.89 21.82
CA ILE A 61 -5.69 -7.51 22.42
C ILE A 61 -6.66 -7.06 21.34
N LYS A 62 -7.96 -7.23 21.60
CA LYS A 62 -9.02 -6.63 20.78
C LYS A 62 -9.22 -5.19 21.23
N VAL A 63 -9.15 -4.26 20.29
CA VAL A 63 -9.29 -2.82 20.53
C VAL A 63 -10.40 -2.31 19.62
N LYS A 64 -11.34 -1.56 20.19
CA LYS A 64 -12.39 -0.87 19.44
C LYS A 64 -11.75 0.07 18.42
N GLN A 65 -12.19 -0.03 17.18
CA GLN A 65 -11.71 0.74 16.04
C GLN A 65 -12.91 1.44 15.40
N PRO A 66 -12.85 2.77 15.22
CA PRO A 66 -13.91 3.50 14.54
C PRO A 66 -13.90 3.22 13.04
N GLU A 67 -15.07 3.28 12.42
CA GLU A 67 -15.28 3.02 10.99
C GLU A 67 -14.36 3.82 10.08
N ILE A 68 -14.18 5.10 10.37
CA ILE A 68 -13.25 5.98 9.63
C ILE A 68 -11.84 5.39 9.52
N LEU A 69 -11.35 4.75 10.58
CA LEU A 69 -10.03 4.13 10.61
C LEU A 69 -10.02 2.81 9.85
N ARG A 70 -11.13 2.06 9.87
CA ARG A 70 -11.30 0.84 9.05
C ARG A 70 -11.30 1.19 7.57
N GLN A 71 -12.09 2.18 7.16
CA GLN A 71 -12.15 2.63 5.78
C GLN A 71 -10.82 3.19 5.30
N TYR A 72 -10.11 3.95 6.15
CA TYR A 72 -8.75 4.39 5.87
C TYR A 72 -7.82 3.20 5.61
N ASN A 73 -7.78 2.24 6.53
CA ASN A 73 -6.91 1.05 6.40
C ASN A 73 -7.26 0.15 5.21
N ASN A 74 -8.55 0.05 4.84
CA ASN A 74 -8.97 -0.74 3.68
C ASN A 74 -8.54 -0.11 2.34
N LYS A 75 -8.28 1.20 2.32
CA LYS A 75 -7.91 1.96 1.11
C LYS A 75 -6.39 2.21 0.99
N MET A 76 -5.57 1.51 1.76
CA MET A 76 -4.11 1.71 1.86
C MET A 76 -3.31 1.20 0.65
N GLY A 77 -3.75 1.53 -0.57
CA GLY A 77 -3.00 1.20 -1.78
C GLY A 77 -1.62 1.87 -1.82
N VAL A 78 -1.56 3.13 -1.40
CA VAL A 78 -0.31 3.92 -1.39
C VAL A 78 0.72 3.32 -0.41
N ASP A 79 0.32 3.03 0.83
CA ASP A 79 1.22 2.44 1.84
C ASP A 79 1.81 1.10 1.40
N MET A 80 1.05 0.28 0.67
CA MET A 80 1.55 -0.98 0.12
C MET A 80 2.64 -0.75 -0.92
N ILE A 81 2.43 0.22 -1.81
CA ILE A 81 3.39 0.61 -2.85
C ILE A 81 4.64 1.24 -2.20
N ASP A 82 4.47 2.12 -1.22
CA ASP A 82 5.56 2.77 -0.52
C ASP A 82 6.45 1.76 0.20
N ARG A 83 5.82 0.79 0.89
CA ARG A 83 6.53 -0.32 1.54
C ARG A 83 7.32 -1.14 0.51
N THR A 84 6.66 -1.52 -0.59
CA THR A 84 7.24 -2.36 -1.64
C THR A 84 8.42 -1.67 -2.32
N THR A 85 8.24 -0.39 -2.64
CA THR A 85 9.28 0.47 -3.21
C THR A 85 10.42 0.65 -2.23
N PHE A 86 10.16 0.79 -0.93
CA PHE A 86 11.23 0.95 0.05
C PHE A 86 12.14 -0.30 0.15
N TYR A 87 11.55 -1.49 0.25
CA TYR A 87 12.28 -2.74 0.45
C TYR A 87 12.98 -3.25 -0.81
N TYR A 88 12.35 -3.08 -1.97
CA TYR A 88 12.78 -3.71 -3.21
C TYR A 88 13.18 -2.71 -4.31
N SER A 89 13.49 -1.46 -3.96
CA SER A 89 13.86 -0.45 -4.96
C SER A 89 15.20 -0.74 -5.63
N ALA A 90 15.26 -0.48 -6.94
CA ALA A 90 16.46 -0.52 -7.77
C ALA A 90 17.38 0.71 -7.55
N LYS A 91 17.63 1.07 -6.29
CA LYS A 91 18.39 2.28 -5.90
C LYS A 91 19.77 2.30 -6.59
N ALA A 92 20.01 3.27 -7.47
CA ALA A 92 21.33 3.53 -8.03
C ALA A 92 22.11 4.54 -7.19
N ARG A 93 23.41 4.30 -6.99
CA ARG A 93 24.32 5.23 -6.30
C ARG A 93 24.70 6.37 -7.25
N THR A 94 23.83 7.38 -7.34
CA THR A 94 24.04 8.57 -8.19
C THR A 94 23.69 9.86 -7.46
N LYS A 95 24.39 10.95 -7.81
CA LYS A 95 24.08 12.32 -7.35
C LYS A 95 23.04 13.02 -8.25
N LYS A 96 22.81 12.54 -9.47
CA LYS A 96 21.87 13.14 -10.43
C LYS A 96 20.43 12.83 -10.00
N TRP A 97 19.66 13.85 -9.60
CA TRP A 97 18.29 13.69 -9.12
C TRP A 97 17.35 13.12 -10.20
N THR A 98 17.55 13.47 -11.46
CA THR A 98 16.77 12.97 -12.61
C THR A 98 16.84 11.45 -12.74
N VAL A 99 18.03 10.87 -12.57
CA VAL A 99 18.23 9.41 -12.60
C VAL A 99 17.48 8.73 -11.44
N LYS A 100 17.45 9.34 -10.26
CA LYS A 100 16.67 8.82 -9.11
C LYS A 100 15.18 8.81 -9.40
N VAL A 101 14.66 9.86 -10.03
CA VAL A 101 13.24 9.97 -10.42
C VAL A 101 12.88 8.90 -11.45
N ILE A 102 13.70 8.71 -12.49
CA ILE A 102 13.44 7.68 -13.51
C ILE A 102 13.37 6.28 -12.87
N ILE A 103 14.34 5.94 -12.01
CA ILE A 103 14.36 4.66 -11.30
C ILE A 103 13.13 4.50 -10.42
N HIS A 104 12.73 5.56 -9.70
CA HIS A 104 11.55 5.53 -8.85
C HIS A 104 10.27 5.27 -9.65
N ILE A 105 10.11 5.91 -10.83
CA ILE A 105 8.97 5.66 -11.72
C ILE A 105 8.94 4.20 -12.18
N LEU A 106 10.10 3.61 -12.50
CA LEU A 106 10.19 2.20 -12.89
C LEU A 106 9.82 1.26 -11.72
N ASP A 107 10.33 1.52 -10.52
CA ASP A 107 9.99 0.75 -9.32
C ASP A 107 8.49 0.84 -9.01
N LEU A 108 7.91 2.05 -9.12
CA LEU A 108 6.48 2.29 -8.92
C LEU A 108 5.64 1.55 -9.97
N SER A 109 6.06 1.58 -11.24
CA SER A 109 5.38 0.88 -12.33
C SER A 109 5.39 -0.64 -12.12
N ALA A 110 6.52 -1.20 -11.70
CA ALA A 110 6.63 -2.62 -11.38
C ALA A 110 5.75 -3.02 -10.19
N ALA A 111 5.70 -2.20 -9.14
CA ALA A 111 4.82 -2.40 -7.98
C ALA A 111 3.33 -2.40 -8.39
N ASN A 112 2.93 -1.43 -9.22
CA ASN A 112 1.55 -1.35 -9.73
C ASN A 112 1.18 -2.54 -10.63
N ALA A 113 2.10 -2.97 -11.50
CA ALA A 113 1.89 -4.14 -12.36
C ALA A 113 1.72 -5.43 -11.52
N TRP A 114 2.49 -5.60 -10.45
CA TRP A 114 2.31 -6.73 -9.53
C TRP A 114 0.96 -6.69 -8.80
N LEU A 115 0.51 -5.51 -8.35
CA LEU A 115 -0.80 -5.37 -7.73
C LEU A 115 -1.94 -5.75 -8.68
N GLN A 116 -1.87 -5.34 -9.94
CA GLN A 116 -2.82 -5.75 -10.97
C GLN A 116 -2.78 -7.27 -11.20
N TYR A 117 -1.58 -7.84 -11.38
CA TYR A 117 -1.39 -9.28 -11.49
C TYR A 117 -2.01 -10.04 -10.30
N TRP A 118 -1.79 -9.56 -9.08
CA TRP A 118 -2.36 -10.14 -7.86
C TRP A 118 -3.89 -10.08 -7.87
N GLN A 119 -4.48 -8.92 -8.21
CA GLN A 119 -5.93 -8.74 -8.31
C GLN A 119 -6.56 -9.66 -9.36
N ASP A 120 -5.95 -9.75 -10.55
CA ASP A 120 -6.42 -10.62 -11.64
C ASP A 120 -6.36 -12.10 -11.22
N ARG A 121 -5.27 -12.52 -10.58
CA ARG A 121 -5.14 -13.90 -10.07
C ARG A 121 -6.13 -14.22 -8.94
N CYS A 122 -6.41 -13.27 -8.06
CA CYS A 122 -7.42 -13.44 -7.02
C CYS A 122 -8.85 -13.48 -7.58
N SER A 123 -9.16 -12.69 -8.60
CA SER A 123 -10.51 -12.62 -9.18
C SER A 123 -10.86 -13.84 -10.04
N LEU A 124 -9.88 -14.45 -10.70
CA LEU A 124 -10.08 -15.60 -11.60
C LEU A 124 -10.43 -16.94 -10.91
N ARG A 125 -10.60 -17.00 -9.58
CA ARG A 125 -10.95 -18.22 -8.81
C ARG A 125 -10.04 -19.43 -9.09
N ASP A 126 -8.85 -19.21 -9.66
CA ASP A 126 -7.92 -20.29 -9.95
C ASP A 126 -7.39 -20.88 -8.64
N ARG A 127 -7.74 -22.14 -8.41
CA ARG A 127 -7.28 -22.92 -7.26
C ARG A 127 -5.75 -22.99 -7.29
N LYS A 128 -5.10 -22.24 -6.39
CA LYS A 128 -3.71 -22.48 -5.94
C LYS A 128 -2.63 -22.51 -7.03
N ARG A 129 -2.67 -21.64 -8.05
CA ARG A 129 -1.39 -21.20 -8.63
C ARG A 129 -0.81 -20.19 -7.64
N GLU A 130 0.33 -20.50 -7.04
CA GLU A 130 1.01 -19.61 -6.11
C GLU A 130 1.15 -18.24 -6.76
N VAL A 131 0.45 -17.25 -6.20
CA VAL A 131 0.62 -15.87 -6.63
C VAL A 131 2.05 -15.51 -6.25
N LEU A 132 2.84 -15.14 -7.27
CA LEU A 132 4.24 -14.80 -7.05
C LEU A 132 4.37 -13.71 -5.99
N GLU A 133 5.32 -13.88 -5.07
CA GLU A 133 5.74 -12.78 -4.22
C GLU A 133 6.33 -11.67 -5.10
N TYR A 134 6.31 -10.44 -4.59
CA TYR A 134 6.75 -9.28 -5.38
C TYR A 134 8.17 -9.42 -5.93
N ILE A 135 9.08 -10.03 -5.16
CA ILE A 135 10.47 -10.22 -5.59
C ILE A 135 10.56 -11.18 -6.78
N ASP A 136 9.84 -12.29 -6.75
CA ASP A 136 9.85 -13.28 -7.82
C ASP A 136 9.20 -12.71 -9.08
N PHE A 137 8.09 -11.98 -8.91
CA PHE A 137 7.48 -11.23 -10.00
C PHE A 137 8.47 -10.24 -10.64
N LYS A 138 9.26 -9.54 -9.83
CA LYS A 138 10.26 -8.57 -10.32
C LYS A 138 11.42 -9.25 -11.05
N VAL A 139 11.83 -10.44 -10.63
CA VAL A 139 12.84 -11.25 -11.34
C VAL A 139 12.30 -11.71 -12.69
N GLU A 140 11.07 -12.24 -12.74
CA GLU A 140 10.42 -12.64 -13.99
C GLU A 140 10.23 -11.46 -14.94
N LEU A 141 9.83 -10.30 -14.42
CA LEU A 141 9.75 -9.07 -15.20
C LEU A 141 11.11 -8.68 -15.80
N ALA A 142 12.19 -8.78 -15.01
CA ALA A 142 13.53 -8.50 -15.50
C ALA A 142 13.96 -9.49 -16.60
N HIS A 143 13.71 -10.78 -16.42
CA HIS A 143 13.98 -11.81 -17.44
C HIS A 143 13.21 -11.54 -18.73
N ALA A 144 11.91 -11.23 -18.64
CA ALA A 144 11.07 -10.92 -19.78
C ALA A 144 11.59 -9.69 -20.55
N LEU A 145 11.96 -8.62 -19.85
CA LEU A 145 12.50 -7.39 -20.47
C LEU A 145 13.87 -7.64 -21.13
N ILE A 146 14.73 -8.46 -20.53
CA ILE A 146 16.03 -8.82 -21.11
C ILE A 146 15.85 -9.72 -22.34
N ALA A 147 14.94 -10.69 -22.28
CA ALA A 147 14.66 -11.61 -23.38
C ALA A 147 14.00 -10.90 -24.58
N GLY A 148 13.00 -10.04 -24.33
CA GLY A 148 12.34 -9.25 -25.37
C GLY A 148 13.32 -8.39 -26.17
N ARG A 149 14.30 -7.79 -25.48
CA ARG A 149 15.38 -7.01 -26.12
C ARG A 149 16.27 -7.84 -27.04
N LYS A 150 16.44 -9.14 -26.77
CA LYS A 150 17.21 -10.04 -27.65
C LYS A 150 16.45 -10.33 -28.94
N ILE A 151 15.14 -10.52 -28.85
CA ILE A 151 14.25 -10.79 -29.99
C ILE A 151 14.20 -9.57 -30.91
N GLU A 152 13.92 -8.38 -30.38
CA GLU A 152 13.87 -7.13 -31.16
C GLU A 152 15.19 -6.88 -31.94
N ARG A 153 16.34 -7.14 -31.31
CA ARG A 153 17.65 -7.00 -31.95
C ARG A 153 17.90 -8.01 -33.05
N GLN A 154 17.35 -9.23 -32.94
CA GLN A 154 17.48 -10.26 -33.98
C GLN A 154 16.55 -9.96 -35.16
N THR A 155 15.31 -9.54 -34.89
CA THR A 155 14.36 -9.14 -35.93
C THR A 155 14.85 -7.91 -36.71
N ALA A 156 15.37 -6.89 -36.01
CA ALA A 156 15.94 -5.71 -36.65
C ALA A 156 17.14 -6.01 -37.56
N ARG A 157 17.95 -7.02 -37.22
CA ARG A 157 19.09 -7.49 -38.04
C ARG A 157 18.63 -8.27 -39.28
N GLN A 158 17.61 -9.12 -39.13
CA GLN A 158 17.05 -9.86 -40.27
C GLN A 158 16.35 -8.94 -41.28
N SER A 159 15.67 -7.89 -40.81
CA SER A 159 15.07 -6.88 -41.69
C SER A 159 16.09 -6.00 -42.43
N SER A 160 17.31 -5.82 -41.89
CA SER A 160 18.37 -5.07 -42.58
C SER A 160 19.12 -5.88 -43.64
N ASP A 161 19.16 -7.22 -43.51
CA ASP A 161 19.80 -8.11 -44.50
C ASP A 161 18.87 -8.48 -45.67
N GLY A 162 17.55 -8.41 -45.49
CA GLY A 162 16.56 -8.71 -46.54
C GLY A 162 16.28 -7.58 -47.54
N SER A 163 17.03 -6.48 -47.50
CA SER A 163 16.81 -5.29 -48.33
C SER A 163 17.97 -5.00 -49.30
N LYS A 164 18.77 -6.02 -49.65
CA LYS A 164 19.81 -5.97 -50.69
C LYS A 164 19.44 -6.83 -51.89
#